data_AF-A0A9Q4TI47-F1
#
_entry.id   AF-A0A9Q4TI47-F1
#
_cell.length_a   1.000
_cell.length_b   1.000
_cell.length_c   1.000
_cell.angle_alpha   90.00
_cell.angle_beta   90.00
_cell.angle_gamma   90.00
#
_symmetry.space_group_name_H-M   'P 1'
#
loop_
_entity.id
_entity.type
_entity.pdbx_description
1 polymer ?
#
loop_
_entity_poly.entity_id
_entity_poly.type
_entity_poly.pdbx_seq_one_letter_code
_entity_poly.pdbx_strand_id
1 'polypeptide(L)'
;MLHRKIKVKNIKRFIINTLTLLVIIIIATLFIGHSKKSNKKNISLAISEVSNTKTLNITKENVNKNKINNVSQSKELVKQENNINTNKNNQEKKNLSNKEYFKDSLFLGDSITEAMAFFNVLDESNVKGIIGLTISKAKAVIDNIEGKKPKRIFILLGSNDISNNIEMNMSNYKKLLNKIKAKLPEAKIYVQGILPVTEKAVKKDKYLKKENINKFNEALKKNCQKEKVNFIDLSSIVENTDKSIYEPDGIHFKEPFYKLWLDYLKNILKD
;
A
#
# COMPACT_ATOMS: atom_id res chain seq x y z
N MET A 1 37.18 11.23 -2.85
CA MET A 1 36.40 11.50 -1.61
C MET A 1 34.90 11.17 -1.72
N LEU A 2 34.27 11.26 -2.90
CA LEU A 2 32.82 11.03 -3.11
C LEU A 2 32.35 9.58 -2.91
N HIS A 3 33.12 8.60 -3.41
CA HIS A 3 32.77 7.17 -3.33
C HIS A 3 32.69 6.64 -1.88
N ARG A 4 33.51 7.19 -0.98
CA ARG A 4 33.51 6.81 0.44
C ARG A 4 32.25 7.31 1.17
N LYS A 5 31.70 8.46 0.78
CA LYS A 5 30.47 9.01 1.37
C LYS A 5 29.20 8.23 0.95
N ILE A 6 29.15 7.76 -0.30
CA ILE A 6 28.02 6.97 -0.82
C ILE A 6 27.96 5.60 -0.13
N LYS A 7 29.11 4.93 0.02
CA LYS A 7 29.20 3.62 0.69
C LYS A 7 28.76 3.69 2.15
N VAL A 8 29.18 4.75 2.88
CA VAL A 8 28.77 4.98 4.28
C VAL A 8 27.27 5.29 4.41
N LYS A 9 26.66 6.01 3.46
CA LYS A 9 25.22 6.32 3.47
C LYS A 9 24.37 5.07 3.24
N ASN A 10 24.81 4.17 2.35
CA ASN A 10 24.12 2.91 2.08
C ASN A 10 24.25 1.93 3.26
N ILE A 11 25.40 1.90 3.94
CA ILE A 11 25.59 1.09 5.16
C ILE A 11 24.71 1.59 6.31
N LYS A 12 24.61 2.91 6.53
CA LYS A 12 23.71 3.48 7.55
C LYS A 12 22.24 3.18 7.26
N ARG A 13 21.82 3.26 6.00
CA ARG A 13 20.44 2.93 5.59
C ARG A 13 20.13 1.44 5.76
N PHE A 14 21.10 0.56 5.48
CA PHE A 14 21.00 -0.86 5.72
C PHE A 14 20.85 -1.18 7.22
N ILE A 15 21.70 -0.59 8.08
CA ILE A 15 21.65 -0.80 9.53
C ILE A 15 20.30 -0.34 10.11
N ILE A 16 19.81 0.83 9.71
CA ILE A 16 18.51 1.35 10.17
C ILE A 16 17.37 0.40 9.75
N ASN A 17 17.36 -0.08 8.50
CA ASN A 17 16.34 -1.00 8.01
C ASN A 17 16.40 -2.38 8.70
N THR A 18 17.59 -2.86 9.09
CA THR A 18 17.72 -4.11 9.85
C THR A 18 17.26 -3.97 11.31
N LEU A 19 17.51 -2.83 11.95
CA LEU A 19 17.05 -2.56 13.31
C LEU A 19 15.52 -2.39 13.38
N THR A 20 14.89 -1.76 12.40
CA THR A 20 13.42 -1.64 12.36
C THR A 20 12.73 -2.99 12.15
N LEU A 21 13.30 -3.88 11.33
CA LEU A 21 12.78 -5.24 11.14
C LEU A 21 12.84 -6.07 12.44
N LEU A 22 13.93 -5.95 13.20
CA LEU A 22 14.09 -6.63 14.50
C LEU A 22 13.06 -6.16 15.53
N VAL A 23 12.76 -4.86 15.60
CA VAL A 23 11.74 -4.32 16.52
C VAL A 23 10.34 -4.85 16.17
N ILE A 24 10.01 -4.96 14.88
CA ILE A 24 8.72 -5.52 14.42
C ILE A 24 8.59 -7.00 14.80
N ILE A 25 9.67 -7.79 14.66
CA ILE A 25 9.69 -9.21 15.07
C ILE A 25 9.50 -9.35 16.58
N ILE A 26 10.14 -8.52 17.40
CA ILE A 26 9.99 -8.53 18.86
C ILE A 26 8.52 -8.23 19.25
N ILE A 27 7.91 -7.20 18.64
CA ILE A 27 6.50 -6.85 18.89
C ILE A 27 5.57 -8.01 18.46
N ALA A 28 5.84 -8.67 17.33
CA ALA A 28 5.07 -9.83 16.88
C ALA A 28 5.17 -11.02 17.86
N THR A 29 6.37 -11.30 18.39
CA THR A 29 6.55 -12.39 19.38
C THR A 29 5.83 -12.12 20.71
N LEU A 30 5.79 -10.87 21.16
CA LEU A 30 5.03 -10.46 22.36
C LEU A 30 3.51 -10.59 22.16
N PHE A 31 3.01 -10.30 20.95
CA PHE A 31 1.60 -10.49 20.60
C PHE A 31 1.20 -11.97 20.51
N ILE A 32 2.06 -12.82 19.97
CA ILE A 32 1.84 -14.29 19.92
C ILE A 32 1.84 -14.88 21.34
N GLY A 33 2.67 -14.34 22.26
CA GLY A 33 2.68 -14.72 23.67
C GLY A 33 1.38 -14.38 24.42
N HIS A 34 0.70 -13.29 24.06
CA HIS A 34 -0.58 -12.90 24.66
C HIS A 34 -1.77 -13.73 24.15
N SER A 35 -1.75 -14.13 22.86
CA SER A 35 -2.83 -14.94 22.25
C SER A 35 -2.86 -16.39 22.78
N LYS A 36 -1.71 -16.98 23.13
CA LYS A 36 -1.64 -18.36 23.65
C LYS A 36 -2.26 -18.56 25.04
N LYS A 37 -2.48 -17.50 25.83
CA LYS A 37 -2.98 -17.60 27.21
C LYS A 37 -4.50 -17.78 27.31
N SER A 38 -5.28 -17.36 26.31
CA SER A 38 -6.74 -17.56 26.29
C SER A 38 -7.15 -18.94 25.76
N ASN A 39 -6.38 -19.53 24.85
CA ASN A 39 -6.73 -20.79 24.19
C ASN A 39 -6.46 -22.05 25.05
N LYS A 40 -5.62 -21.95 26.09
CA LYS A 40 -5.28 -23.09 26.98
C LYS A 40 -6.43 -23.47 27.93
N LYS A 41 -7.34 -22.53 28.23
CA LYS A 41 -8.47 -22.74 29.15
C LYS A 41 -9.59 -23.57 28.52
N ASN A 42 -9.79 -23.47 27.20
CA ASN A 42 -10.83 -24.19 26.47
C ASN A 42 -10.41 -25.63 26.09
N ILE A 43 -9.11 -25.87 25.87
CA ILE A 43 -8.59 -27.21 25.55
C ILE A 43 -8.57 -28.12 26.80
N SER A 44 -8.38 -27.56 27.99
CA SER A 44 -8.38 -28.31 29.25
C SER A 44 -9.75 -28.89 29.62
N LEU A 45 -10.85 -28.28 29.17
CA LEU A 45 -12.22 -28.72 29.45
C LEU A 45 -12.70 -29.83 28.51
N ALA A 46 -12.13 -29.94 27.31
CA ALA A 46 -12.47 -30.99 26.34
C ALA A 46 -11.71 -32.30 26.57
N ILE A 47 -10.59 -32.27 27.31
CA ILE A 47 -9.72 -33.44 27.53
C ILE A 47 -10.18 -34.30 28.72
N SER A 48 -11.00 -33.77 29.63
CA SER A 48 -11.51 -34.52 30.80
C SER A 48 -12.63 -35.52 30.49
N GLU A 49 -13.32 -35.41 29.34
CA GLU A 49 -14.45 -36.28 29.00
C GLU A 49 -14.06 -37.55 28.22
N VAL A 50 -12.82 -37.65 27.70
CA VAL A 50 -12.44 -38.72 26.75
C VAL A 50 -11.67 -39.89 27.38
N SER A 51 -11.34 -39.85 28.68
CA SER A 51 -10.37 -40.78 29.28
C SER A 51 -10.91 -42.06 29.95
N ASN A 52 -12.20 -42.41 29.79
CA ASN A 52 -12.73 -43.67 30.33
C ASN A 52 -13.34 -44.56 29.23
N THR A 53 -12.54 -45.48 28.65
CA THR A 53 -12.84 -46.93 28.54
C THR A 53 -11.80 -47.69 27.68
N LYS A 54 -11.06 -48.57 28.37
CA LYS A 54 -10.55 -49.93 28.03
C LYS A 54 -10.30 -50.36 26.56
N THR A 55 -9.02 -50.66 26.32
CA THR A 55 -8.39 -51.83 25.64
C THR A 55 -9.23 -52.86 24.86
N LEU A 56 -8.87 -53.13 23.59
CA LEU A 56 -8.33 -54.40 23.02
C LEU A 56 -8.70 -54.67 21.53
N ASN A 57 -7.69 -55.18 20.82
CA ASN A 57 -7.69 -56.10 19.67
C ASN A 57 -7.81 -55.59 18.22
N ILE A 58 -6.70 -55.83 17.52
CA ILE A 58 -6.50 -55.79 16.08
C ILE A 58 -7.06 -57.09 15.48
N THR A 59 -8.08 -57.00 14.64
CA THR A 59 -8.39 -58.02 13.63
C THR A 59 -8.72 -57.39 12.28
N LYS A 60 -8.22 -58.05 11.24
CA LYS A 60 -8.18 -57.66 9.84
C LYS A 60 -9.59 -57.69 9.22
N GLU A 61 -10.29 -56.56 9.10
CA GLU A 61 -11.50 -56.54 8.24
C GLU A 61 -11.93 -55.16 7.67
N ASN A 62 -11.12 -54.10 7.77
CA ASN A 62 -11.54 -52.75 7.32
C ASN A 62 -10.61 -52.07 6.30
N VAL A 63 -10.08 -52.82 5.32
CA VAL A 63 -9.25 -52.23 4.25
C VAL A 63 -10.07 -51.46 3.20
N ASN A 64 -11.40 -51.63 3.12
CA ASN A 64 -12.16 -51.13 1.97
C ASN A 64 -13.12 -49.93 2.18
N LYS A 65 -13.07 -49.23 3.33
CA LYS A 65 -13.85 -47.98 3.54
C LYS A 65 -13.03 -46.70 3.66
N ASN A 66 -11.70 -46.77 3.86
CA ASN A 66 -10.83 -45.58 3.96
C ASN A 66 -10.31 -45.05 2.61
N LYS A 67 -10.60 -45.71 1.49
CA LYS A 67 -10.11 -45.26 0.17
C LYS A 67 -10.96 -44.14 -0.46
N ILE A 68 -12.21 -43.96 0.00
CA ILE A 68 -13.16 -43.01 -0.61
C ILE A 68 -13.04 -41.61 0.01
N ASN A 69 -12.66 -41.48 1.29
CA ASN A 69 -12.55 -40.18 1.97
C ASN A 69 -11.26 -39.39 1.62
N ASN A 70 -10.16 -40.07 1.28
CA ASN A 70 -8.89 -39.41 0.92
C ASN A 70 -8.87 -38.81 -0.51
N VAL A 71 -9.78 -39.24 -1.40
CA VAL A 71 -9.86 -38.72 -2.78
C VAL A 71 -10.61 -37.38 -2.84
N SER A 72 -11.55 -37.12 -1.93
CA SER A 72 -12.27 -35.84 -1.87
C SER A 72 -11.39 -34.72 -1.28
N GLN A 73 -10.59 -35.03 -0.25
CA GLN A 73 -9.71 -34.06 0.42
C GLN A 73 -8.49 -33.66 -0.44
N SER A 74 -7.95 -34.60 -1.23
CA SER A 74 -6.85 -34.33 -2.18
C SER A 74 -7.29 -33.54 -3.42
N LYS A 75 -8.51 -33.74 -3.91
CA LYS A 75 -9.08 -32.94 -5.02
C LYS A 75 -9.36 -31.49 -4.63
N GLU A 76 -9.68 -31.23 -3.36
CA GLU A 76 -9.95 -29.90 -2.84
C GLU A 76 -8.67 -29.08 -2.62
N LEU A 77 -7.60 -29.71 -2.11
CA LEU A 77 -6.27 -29.11 -1.98
C LEU A 77 -5.65 -28.77 -3.36
N VAL A 78 -5.78 -29.66 -4.35
CA VAL A 78 -5.29 -29.40 -5.72
C VAL A 78 -6.09 -28.29 -6.42
N LYS A 79 -7.41 -28.18 -6.17
CA LYS A 79 -8.21 -27.05 -6.66
C LYS A 79 -7.82 -25.72 -6.01
N GLN A 80 -7.51 -25.72 -4.71
CA GLN A 80 -7.04 -24.53 -4.00
C GLN A 80 -5.65 -24.09 -4.48
N GLU A 81 -4.69 -24.99 -4.63
CA GLU A 81 -3.36 -24.66 -5.20
C GLU A 81 -3.45 -24.16 -6.64
N ASN A 82 -4.28 -24.79 -7.48
CA ASN A 82 -4.48 -24.34 -8.86
C ASN A 82 -5.12 -22.96 -8.94
N ASN A 83 -6.09 -22.65 -8.07
CA ASN A 83 -6.71 -21.32 -7.97
C ASN A 83 -5.73 -20.25 -7.43
N ILE A 84 -4.88 -20.61 -6.46
CA ILE A 84 -3.85 -19.71 -5.94
C ILE A 84 -2.82 -19.39 -7.04
N ASN A 85 -2.36 -20.40 -7.78
CA ASN A 85 -1.39 -20.23 -8.86
C ASN A 85 -1.97 -19.46 -10.05
N THR A 86 -3.22 -19.70 -10.45
CA THR A 86 -3.86 -18.91 -11.51
C THR A 86 -4.08 -17.45 -11.09
N ASN A 87 -4.50 -17.20 -9.85
CA ASN A 87 -4.65 -15.84 -9.34
C ASN A 87 -3.30 -15.11 -9.28
N LYS A 88 -2.24 -15.78 -8.82
CA LYS A 88 -0.89 -15.21 -8.78
C LYS A 88 -0.37 -14.87 -10.18
N ASN A 89 -0.51 -15.79 -11.13
CA ASN A 89 -0.10 -15.56 -12.53
C ASN A 89 -0.88 -14.40 -13.18
N ASN A 90 -2.18 -14.29 -12.90
CA ASN A 90 -2.99 -13.17 -13.41
C ASN A 90 -2.59 -11.83 -12.79
N GLN A 91 -2.22 -11.83 -11.50
CA GLN A 91 -1.71 -10.64 -10.83
C GLN A 91 -0.36 -10.19 -11.39
N GLU A 92 0.56 -11.12 -11.65
CA GLU A 92 1.86 -10.82 -12.25
C GLU A 92 1.71 -10.25 -13.68
N LYS A 93 0.85 -10.86 -14.51
CA LYS A 93 0.53 -10.32 -15.84
C LYS A 93 -0.05 -8.90 -15.78
N LYS A 94 -0.93 -8.63 -14.81
CA LYS A 94 -1.51 -7.30 -14.63
C LYS A 94 -0.48 -6.28 -14.17
N ASN A 95 0.43 -6.65 -13.26
CA ASN A 95 1.52 -5.78 -12.85
C ASN A 95 2.46 -5.45 -14.02
N LEU A 96 2.80 -6.42 -14.87
CA LEU A 96 3.56 -6.17 -16.09
C LEU A 96 2.85 -5.18 -17.02
N SER A 97 1.54 -5.34 -17.23
CA SER A 97 0.73 -4.38 -18.00
C SER A 97 0.71 -2.97 -17.38
N ASN A 98 0.72 -2.87 -16.05
CA ASN A 98 0.78 -1.59 -15.34
C ASN A 98 2.14 -0.92 -15.53
N LYS A 99 3.24 -1.65 -15.29
CA LYS A 99 4.60 -1.17 -15.48
C LYS A 99 4.83 -0.65 -16.90
N GLU A 100 4.40 -1.42 -17.91
CA GLU A 100 4.56 -1.01 -19.31
C GLU A 100 3.80 0.28 -19.63
N TYR A 101 2.53 0.40 -19.21
CA TYR A 101 1.73 1.59 -19.47
C TYR A 101 2.29 2.85 -18.77
N PHE A 102 2.86 2.68 -17.58
CA PHE A 102 3.39 3.79 -16.76
C PHE A 102 4.92 3.95 -16.85
N LYS A 103 5.61 3.27 -17.77
CA LYS A 103 7.07 3.31 -17.91
C LYS A 103 7.64 4.72 -18.10
N ASP A 104 6.90 5.60 -18.78
CA ASP A 104 7.26 7.00 -19.01
C ASP A 104 6.64 7.95 -17.96
N SER A 105 6.15 7.43 -16.83
CA SER A 105 5.48 8.23 -15.79
C SER A 105 6.30 8.30 -14.51
N LEU A 106 6.09 9.36 -13.74
CA LEU A 106 6.66 9.52 -12.41
C LEU A 106 5.54 9.69 -11.39
N PHE A 107 5.55 8.90 -10.32
CA PHE A 107 4.66 9.04 -9.19
C PHE A 107 5.43 9.67 -8.03
N LEU A 108 5.04 10.87 -7.62
CA LEU A 108 5.62 11.61 -6.50
C LEU A 108 4.62 11.64 -5.34
N GLY A 109 5.05 11.23 -4.15
CA GLY A 109 4.17 11.28 -3.00
C GLY A 109 4.81 10.83 -1.70
N ASP A 110 3.95 10.50 -0.73
CA ASP A 110 4.35 10.05 0.59
C ASP A 110 4.39 8.51 0.69
N SER A 111 4.14 7.96 1.87
CA SER A 111 4.10 6.51 2.14
C SER A 111 3.06 5.78 1.30
N ILE A 112 1.93 6.42 0.97
CA ILE A 112 0.91 5.79 0.11
C ILE A 112 1.50 5.58 -1.28
N THR A 113 2.26 6.54 -1.82
CA THR A 113 2.90 6.40 -3.14
C THR A 113 4.09 5.45 -3.10
N GLU A 114 4.87 5.43 -2.02
CA GLU A 114 6.01 4.52 -1.85
C GLU A 114 5.59 3.04 -1.94
N ALA A 115 4.41 2.73 -1.43
CA ALA A 115 3.87 1.38 -1.44
C ALA A 115 3.64 0.82 -2.86
N MET A 116 3.55 1.65 -3.91
CA MET A 116 3.49 1.17 -5.29
C MET A 116 4.74 0.38 -5.69
N ALA A 117 5.91 0.85 -5.26
CA ALA A 117 7.18 0.15 -5.47
C ALA A 117 7.30 -1.05 -4.53
N PHE A 118 6.90 -0.90 -3.26
CA PHE A 118 6.92 -1.98 -2.27
C PHE A 118 6.11 -3.22 -2.72
N PHE A 119 4.90 -3.00 -3.25
CA PHE A 119 4.07 -4.08 -3.80
C PHE A 119 4.42 -4.46 -5.24
N ASN A 120 5.49 -3.88 -5.80
CA ASN A 120 5.99 -4.17 -7.15
C ASN A 120 4.92 -3.99 -8.25
N VAL A 121 3.96 -3.08 -8.05
CA VAL A 121 2.94 -2.74 -9.07
C VAL A 121 3.45 -1.73 -10.09
N LEU A 122 4.52 -1.00 -9.74
CA LEU A 122 5.32 -0.13 -10.61
C LEU A 122 6.80 -0.37 -10.35
N ASP A 123 7.66 -0.03 -11.31
CA ASP A 123 9.10 -0.06 -11.09
C ASP A 123 9.55 1.04 -10.12
N GLU A 124 10.54 0.75 -9.28
CA GLU A 124 11.09 1.72 -8.31
C GLU A 124 11.60 3.00 -9.00
N SER A 125 12.00 2.91 -10.27
CA SER A 125 12.41 4.05 -11.05
C SER A 125 11.22 5.00 -11.32
N ASN A 126 10.00 4.51 -11.46
CA ASN A 126 8.82 5.35 -11.68
C ASN A 126 8.25 5.94 -10.39
N VAL A 127 8.76 5.53 -9.21
CA VAL A 127 8.21 5.92 -7.91
C VAL A 127 9.20 6.80 -7.12
N LYS A 128 8.70 7.94 -6.65
CA LYS A 128 9.32 8.86 -5.69
C LYS A 128 8.39 9.08 -4.50
N GLY A 129 8.03 7.97 -3.87
CA GLY A 129 7.39 7.94 -2.57
C GLY A 129 8.43 8.07 -1.45
N ILE A 130 8.17 8.92 -0.47
CA ILE A 130 8.98 9.03 0.75
C ILE A 130 8.01 9.09 1.94
N ILE A 131 8.09 8.14 2.87
CA ILE A 131 7.29 8.15 4.10
C ILE A 131 7.30 9.54 4.76
N GLY A 132 6.10 10.08 5.03
CA GLY A 132 5.92 11.38 5.69
C GLY A 132 6.30 12.60 4.83
N LEU A 133 6.44 12.44 3.51
CA LEU A 133 6.72 13.57 2.63
C LEU A 133 5.60 14.59 2.72
N THR A 134 6.01 15.85 2.90
CA THR A 134 5.12 17.02 2.87
C THR A 134 5.27 17.78 1.56
N ILE A 135 4.27 18.58 1.20
CA ILE A 135 4.26 19.38 -0.03
C ILE A 135 5.48 20.32 -0.08
N SER A 136 5.84 20.94 1.05
CA SER A 136 6.97 21.86 1.14
C SER A 136 8.32 21.19 0.89
N LYS A 137 8.48 19.92 1.31
CA LYS A 137 9.72 19.15 1.16
C LYS A 137 9.83 18.47 -0.21
N ALA A 138 8.73 18.22 -0.89
CA ALA A 138 8.69 17.56 -2.21
C ALA A 138 9.52 18.28 -3.29
N LYS A 139 9.75 19.60 -3.15
CA LYS A 139 10.61 20.36 -4.07
C LYS A 139 12.04 19.81 -4.11
N ALA A 140 12.59 19.42 -2.96
CA ALA A 140 13.92 18.84 -2.88
C ALA A 140 14.00 17.47 -3.58
N VAL A 141 12.89 16.73 -3.64
CA VAL A 141 12.82 15.46 -4.38
C VAL A 141 12.92 15.72 -5.88
N ILE A 142 12.22 16.73 -6.38
CA ILE A 142 12.30 17.17 -7.78
C ILE A 142 13.71 17.70 -8.10
N ASP A 143 14.35 18.41 -7.18
CA ASP A 143 15.74 18.86 -7.37
C ASP A 143 16.71 17.72 -7.63
N ASN A 144 16.50 16.57 -6.98
CA ASN A 144 17.37 15.41 -7.11
C ASN A 144 16.90 14.39 -8.17
N ILE A 145 15.98 14.76 -9.07
CA ILE A 145 15.63 13.89 -10.20
C ILE A 145 16.70 13.98 -11.27
N GLU A 146 17.45 12.89 -11.46
CA GLU A 146 18.58 12.78 -12.39
C GLU A 146 18.15 12.04 -13.67
N GLY A 147 18.46 12.59 -14.84
CA GLY A 147 18.35 11.92 -16.14
C GLY A 147 16.95 11.52 -16.62
N LYS A 148 15.90 11.70 -15.79
CA LYS A 148 14.53 11.30 -16.13
C LYS A 148 13.77 12.41 -16.84
N LYS A 149 13.07 12.03 -17.90
CA LYS A 149 12.15 12.87 -18.67
C LYS A 149 10.77 12.20 -18.74
N PRO A 150 10.02 12.12 -17.62
CA PRO A 150 8.71 11.50 -17.65
C PRO A 150 7.74 12.33 -18.51
N LYS A 151 6.91 11.65 -19.31
CA LYS A 151 5.79 12.27 -20.05
C LYS A 151 4.66 12.69 -19.13
N ARG A 152 4.49 12.00 -18.00
CA ARG A 152 3.42 12.23 -17.02
C ARG A 152 3.98 12.24 -15.60
N ILE A 153 3.52 13.18 -14.77
CA ILE A 153 3.85 13.22 -13.35
C ILE A 153 2.56 13.19 -12.55
N PHE A 154 2.41 12.17 -11.70
CA PHE A 154 1.31 11.99 -10.77
C PHE A 154 1.76 12.40 -9.38
N ILE A 155 1.03 13.30 -8.73
CA ILE A 155 1.38 13.82 -7.40
C ILE A 155 0.25 13.48 -6.43
N LEU A 156 0.53 12.71 -5.38
CA LEU A 156 -0.39 12.51 -4.26
C LEU A 156 0.31 12.97 -2.98
N LEU A 157 -0.04 14.17 -2.50
CA LEU A 157 0.50 14.78 -1.29
C LEU A 157 -0.56 15.62 -0.57
N GLY A 158 -0.38 15.79 0.74
CA GLY A 158 -1.17 16.71 1.54
C GLY A 158 -1.78 16.08 2.79
N SER A 159 -1.83 14.75 2.90
CA SER A 159 -2.30 14.09 4.12
C SER A 159 -1.40 14.46 5.32
N ASN A 160 -0.08 14.49 5.12
CA ASN A 160 0.89 14.94 6.14
C ASN A 160 0.89 16.45 6.41
N ASP A 161 0.14 17.23 5.63
CA ASP A 161 0.05 18.69 5.73
C ASP A 161 -1.37 19.15 6.16
N ILE A 162 -2.29 18.21 6.40
CA ILE A 162 -3.73 18.50 6.53
C ILE A 162 -4.07 19.32 7.78
N SER A 163 -3.23 19.26 8.81
CA SER A 163 -3.35 20.09 10.02
C SER A 163 -2.85 21.52 9.82
N ASN A 164 -2.14 21.79 8.72
CA ASN A 164 -1.59 23.11 8.42
C ASN A 164 -2.65 24.03 7.82
N ASN A 165 -2.34 25.33 7.77
CA ASN A 165 -3.15 26.30 7.06
C ASN A 165 -3.27 25.95 5.55
N ILE A 166 -4.51 25.88 5.05
CA ILE A 166 -4.80 25.47 3.66
C ILE A 166 -4.18 26.44 2.63
N GLU A 167 -4.18 27.75 2.87
CA GLU A 167 -3.59 28.72 1.95
C GLU A 167 -2.07 28.55 1.85
N MET A 168 -1.41 28.29 2.99
CA MET A 168 0.01 27.93 3.01
C MET A 168 0.27 26.64 2.21
N ASN A 169 -0.58 25.63 2.36
CA ASN A 169 -0.47 24.38 1.59
C ASN A 169 -0.63 24.61 0.08
N MET A 170 -1.58 25.46 -0.34
CA MET A 170 -1.75 25.81 -1.76
C MET A 170 -0.56 26.62 -2.29
N SER A 171 -0.01 27.54 -1.49
CA SER A 171 1.23 28.27 -1.82
C SER A 171 2.42 27.31 -1.99
N ASN A 172 2.54 26.30 -1.13
CA ASN A 172 3.56 25.26 -1.26
C ASN A 172 3.35 24.42 -2.53
N TYR A 173 2.10 24.06 -2.85
CA TYR A 173 1.77 23.37 -4.11
C TYR A 173 2.16 24.21 -5.32
N LYS A 174 1.81 25.50 -5.36
CA LYS A 174 2.24 26.41 -6.44
C LYS A 174 3.76 26.41 -6.61
N LYS A 175 4.51 26.50 -5.50
CA LYS A 175 5.98 26.45 -5.53
C LYS A 175 6.52 25.11 -6.06
N LEU A 176 5.86 24.00 -5.73
CA LEU A 176 6.21 22.67 -6.25
C LEU A 176 5.91 22.55 -7.75
N LEU A 177 4.72 22.96 -8.18
CA LEU A 177 4.29 22.90 -9.58
C LEU A 177 5.19 23.76 -10.48
N ASN A 178 5.53 24.98 -10.06
CA ASN A 178 6.46 25.85 -10.80
C ASN A 178 7.86 25.22 -10.92
N LYS A 179 8.33 24.55 -9.87
CA LYS A 179 9.60 23.83 -9.90
C LYS A 179 9.57 22.68 -10.91
N ILE A 180 8.48 21.91 -10.93
CA ILE A 180 8.31 20.81 -11.87
C ILE A 180 8.26 21.33 -13.30
N LYS A 181 7.44 22.35 -13.59
CA LYS A 181 7.35 22.96 -14.94
C LYS A 181 8.70 23.47 -15.43
N ALA A 182 9.50 24.09 -14.55
CA ALA A 182 10.82 24.59 -14.93
C ALA A 182 11.81 23.46 -15.23
N LYS A 183 11.77 22.36 -14.46
CA LYS A 183 12.74 21.25 -14.60
C LYS A 183 12.32 20.20 -15.63
N LEU A 184 11.02 19.98 -15.80
CA LEU A 184 10.41 18.93 -16.62
C LEU A 184 9.30 19.56 -17.49
N PRO A 185 9.63 20.48 -18.41
CA PRO A 185 8.65 21.30 -19.12
C PRO A 185 7.71 20.52 -20.04
N GLU A 186 8.12 19.34 -20.51
CA GLU A 186 7.33 18.48 -21.38
C GLU A 186 6.34 17.58 -20.62
N ALA A 187 6.46 17.49 -19.30
CA ALA A 187 5.65 16.57 -18.50
C ALA A 187 4.24 17.11 -18.26
N LYS A 188 3.22 16.31 -18.59
CA LYS A 188 1.83 16.57 -18.15
C LYS A 188 1.72 16.27 -16.65
N ILE A 189 1.26 17.25 -15.87
CA ILE A 189 1.13 17.13 -14.41
C ILE A 189 -0.32 16.77 -14.04
N TYR A 190 -0.45 15.77 -13.18
CA TYR A 190 -1.70 15.28 -12.60
C TYR A 190 -1.59 15.27 -11.08
N VAL A 191 -2.30 16.18 -10.42
CA VAL A 191 -2.39 16.25 -8.97
C VAL A 191 -3.60 15.46 -8.51
N GLN A 192 -3.42 14.59 -7.51
CA GLN A 192 -4.43 13.68 -7.01
C GLN A 192 -4.92 14.15 -5.65
N GLY A 193 -6.24 14.12 -5.43
CA GLY A 193 -6.84 14.44 -4.13
C GLY A 193 -6.42 13.48 -3.03
N ILE A 194 -6.34 13.99 -1.80
CA ILE A 194 -6.13 13.18 -0.59
C ILE A 194 -7.23 12.11 -0.53
N LEU A 195 -6.81 10.86 -0.32
CA LEU A 195 -7.70 9.71 -0.24
C LEU A 195 -8.49 9.72 1.09
N PRO A 196 -9.75 9.26 1.10
CA PRO A 196 -10.49 9.06 2.33
C PRO A 196 -9.77 8.10 3.29
N VAL A 197 -9.95 8.31 4.58
CA VAL A 197 -9.45 7.40 5.63
C VAL A 197 -10.62 6.75 6.37
N THR A 198 -10.35 5.71 7.16
CA THR A 198 -11.37 5.08 8.00
C THR A 198 -11.63 5.90 9.28
N GLU A 199 -12.77 5.66 9.94
CA GLU A 199 -13.08 6.27 11.25
C GLU A 199 -12.02 5.99 12.32
N LYS A 200 -11.33 4.84 12.23
CA LYS A 200 -10.25 4.48 13.16
C LYS A 200 -9.09 5.48 13.07
N ALA A 201 -8.75 5.91 11.86
CA ALA A 201 -7.75 6.94 11.65
C ALA A 201 -8.23 8.29 12.19
N VAL A 202 -9.49 8.66 11.93
CA VAL A 202 -10.08 9.92 12.43
C VAL A 202 -10.11 9.99 13.96
N LYS A 203 -10.35 8.87 14.65
CA LYS A 203 -10.28 8.80 16.12
C LYS A 203 -8.88 9.10 16.66
N LYS A 204 -7.82 8.77 15.91
CA LYS A 204 -6.42 9.06 16.26
C LYS A 204 -6.02 10.48 15.88
N ASP A 205 -6.46 10.95 14.72
CA ASP A 205 -6.21 12.30 14.22
C ASP A 205 -7.48 12.89 13.60
N LYS A 206 -8.08 13.84 14.33
CA LYS A 206 -9.32 14.51 13.93
C LYS A 206 -9.14 15.38 12.69
N TYR A 207 -7.90 15.76 12.33
CA TYR A 207 -7.68 16.52 11.10
C TYR A 207 -7.98 15.71 9.84
N LEU A 208 -7.92 14.38 9.91
CA LEU A 208 -8.23 13.47 8.79
C LEU A 208 -9.73 13.23 8.58
N LYS A 209 -10.62 13.95 9.30
CA LYS A 209 -12.06 13.81 9.09
C LYS A 209 -12.46 14.18 7.66
N LYS A 210 -13.53 13.56 7.16
CA LYS A 210 -14.01 13.72 5.77
C LYS A 210 -14.20 15.18 5.37
N GLU A 211 -14.76 16.03 6.24
CA GLU A 211 -14.97 17.45 5.91
C GLU A 211 -13.64 18.19 5.63
N ASN A 212 -12.59 17.89 6.39
CA ASN A 212 -11.29 18.55 6.22
C ASN A 212 -10.60 18.06 4.94
N ILE A 213 -10.65 16.75 4.68
CA ILE A 213 -10.13 16.16 3.43
C ILE A 213 -10.84 16.78 2.22
N ASN A 214 -12.18 16.86 2.26
CA ASN A 214 -12.97 17.46 1.19
C ASN A 214 -12.62 18.94 0.98
N LYS A 215 -12.53 19.71 2.08
CA LYS A 215 -12.14 21.12 2.01
C LYS A 215 -10.75 21.31 1.42
N PHE A 216 -9.80 20.44 1.78
CA PHE A 216 -8.46 20.45 1.21
C PHE A 216 -8.48 20.11 -0.29
N ASN A 217 -9.17 19.05 -0.68
CA ASN A 217 -9.26 18.61 -2.08
C ASN A 217 -9.93 19.64 -2.98
N GLU A 218 -10.97 20.34 -2.49
CA GLU A 218 -11.61 21.44 -3.21
C GLU A 218 -10.65 22.63 -3.40
N ALA A 219 -9.90 23.00 -2.36
CA ALA A 219 -8.86 24.03 -2.49
C ALA A 219 -7.77 23.59 -3.49
N LEU A 220 -7.36 22.32 -3.45
CA LEU A 220 -6.35 21.75 -4.33
C LEU A 220 -6.82 21.74 -5.78
N LYS A 221 -8.06 21.35 -6.05
CA LYS A 221 -8.68 21.39 -7.38
C LYS A 221 -8.70 22.80 -7.95
N LYS A 222 -9.12 23.80 -7.17
CA LYS A 222 -9.08 25.23 -7.56
C LYS A 222 -7.65 25.70 -7.82
N ASN A 223 -6.69 25.27 -7.00
CA ASN A 223 -5.27 25.59 -7.21
C ASN A 223 -4.74 24.98 -8.51
N CYS A 224 -5.10 23.73 -8.83
CA CYS A 224 -4.73 23.08 -10.08
C CYS A 224 -5.28 23.82 -11.30
N GLN A 225 -6.54 24.28 -11.25
CA GLN A 225 -7.14 25.11 -12.30
C GLN A 225 -6.36 26.42 -12.50
N LYS A 226 -6.06 27.16 -11.42
CA LYS A 226 -5.26 28.39 -11.47
C LYS A 226 -3.87 28.16 -12.05
N GLU A 227 -3.24 27.05 -11.66
CA GLU A 227 -1.91 26.67 -12.12
C GLU A 227 -1.93 25.92 -13.46
N LYS A 228 -3.08 25.76 -14.12
CA LYS A 228 -3.25 25.08 -15.41
C LYS A 228 -2.63 23.67 -15.45
N VAL A 229 -2.88 22.89 -14.40
CA VAL A 229 -2.51 21.46 -14.31
C VAL A 229 -3.75 20.62 -14.04
N ASN A 230 -3.67 19.32 -14.28
CA ASN A 230 -4.82 18.43 -14.11
C ASN A 230 -5.03 18.07 -12.65
N PHE A 231 -6.29 18.00 -12.22
CA PHE A 231 -6.68 17.41 -10.94
C PHE A 231 -7.41 16.09 -11.19
N ILE A 232 -7.08 15.06 -10.41
CA ILE A 232 -7.73 13.75 -10.44
C ILE A 232 -8.33 13.48 -9.07
N ASP A 233 -9.63 13.19 -9.06
CA ASP A 233 -10.31 12.71 -7.86
C ASP A 233 -10.26 11.19 -7.78
N LEU A 234 -9.59 10.67 -6.75
CA LEU A 234 -9.48 9.23 -6.49
C LEU A 234 -10.49 8.73 -5.45
N SER A 235 -11.30 9.61 -4.86
CA SER A 235 -12.21 9.26 -3.76
C SER A 235 -13.16 8.14 -4.12
N SER A 236 -13.67 8.14 -5.36
CA SER A 236 -14.56 7.11 -5.90
C SER A 236 -13.99 5.68 -5.86
N ILE A 237 -12.66 5.52 -5.91
CA ILE A 237 -12.01 4.20 -5.82
C ILE A 237 -12.19 3.63 -4.41
N VAL A 238 -12.16 4.50 -3.40
CA VAL A 238 -12.17 4.13 -1.98
C VAL A 238 -13.58 4.10 -1.40
N GLU A 239 -14.46 4.98 -1.88
CA GLU A 239 -15.86 5.04 -1.42
C GLU A 239 -16.67 3.85 -1.95
N ASN A 240 -16.38 3.37 -3.15
CA ASN A 240 -17.10 2.25 -3.78
C ASN A 240 -16.50 0.87 -3.49
N THR A 241 -15.49 0.79 -2.62
CA THR A 241 -14.79 -0.47 -2.31
C THR A 241 -14.94 -0.83 -0.83
N ASP A 242 -15.01 -2.13 -0.57
CA ASP A 242 -15.03 -2.70 0.77
C ASP A 242 -13.85 -2.19 1.63
N LYS A 243 -14.10 -1.85 2.89
CA LYS A 243 -13.09 -1.27 3.80
C LYS A 243 -11.95 -2.23 4.17
N SER A 244 -12.04 -3.51 3.80
CA SER A 244 -10.95 -4.48 3.91
C SER A 244 -9.71 -4.12 3.08
N ILE A 245 -9.81 -3.20 2.12
CA ILE A 245 -8.65 -2.69 1.36
C ILE A 245 -7.67 -1.87 2.21
N TYR A 246 -8.09 -1.43 3.40
CA TYR A 246 -7.21 -0.68 4.29
C TYR A 246 -6.30 -1.61 5.10
N GLU A 247 -5.11 -1.10 5.40
CA GLU A 247 -4.27 -1.62 6.46
C GLU A 247 -4.90 -1.34 7.85
N PRO A 248 -4.47 -2.05 8.91
CA PRO A 248 -5.05 -1.91 10.24
C PRO A 248 -5.02 -0.48 10.82
N ASP A 249 -4.17 0.41 10.33
CA ASP A 249 -4.13 1.81 10.79
C ASP A 249 -5.28 2.67 10.24
N GLY A 250 -5.91 2.23 9.14
CA GLY A 250 -7.02 2.93 8.51
C GLY A 250 -6.62 4.13 7.64
N ILE A 251 -5.33 4.31 7.37
CA ILE A 251 -4.74 5.37 6.52
C ILE A 251 -4.10 4.74 5.28
N HIS A 252 -3.32 3.67 5.47
CA HIS A 252 -2.64 2.97 4.37
C HIS A 252 -3.53 1.88 3.77
N PHE A 253 -3.12 1.40 2.60
CA PHE A 253 -3.88 0.43 1.82
C PHE A 253 -3.07 -0.84 1.57
N LYS A 254 -3.77 -1.95 1.41
CA LYS A 254 -3.23 -3.24 0.98
C LYS A 254 -2.99 -3.24 -0.53
N GLU A 255 -2.20 -4.19 -1.00
CA GLU A 255 -1.85 -4.38 -2.43
C GLU A 255 -3.03 -4.23 -3.42
N PRO A 256 -4.23 -4.81 -3.19
CA PRO A 256 -5.33 -4.74 -4.18
C PRO A 256 -5.75 -3.31 -4.54
N PHE A 257 -5.67 -2.37 -3.60
CA PHE A 257 -6.01 -0.97 -3.84
C PHE A 257 -5.13 -0.34 -4.91
N TYR A 258 -3.82 -0.64 -4.90
CA TYR A 258 -2.89 -0.05 -5.84
C TYR A 258 -3.16 -0.49 -7.28
N LYS A 259 -3.67 -1.71 -7.48
CA LYS A 259 -4.10 -2.18 -8.80
C LYS A 259 -5.35 -1.44 -9.27
N LEU A 260 -6.34 -1.25 -8.40
CA LEU A 260 -7.54 -0.45 -8.70
C LEU A 260 -7.19 1.00 -9.04
N TRP A 261 -6.24 1.58 -8.31
CA TRP A 261 -5.74 2.92 -8.57
C TRP A 261 -5.13 3.05 -9.97
N LEU A 262 -4.21 2.15 -10.33
CA LEU A 262 -3.57 2.18 -11.65
C LEU A 262 -4.57 1.92 -12.79
N ASP A 263 -5.54 1.02 -12.60
CA ASP A 263 -6.61 0.77 -13.57
C ASP A 263 -7.51 2.00 -13.76
N TYR A 264 -7.86 2.67 -12.66
CA TYR A 264 -8.66 3.89 -12.70
C TYR A 264 -7.94 4.98 -13.50
N LEU A 265 -6.64 5.20 -13.23
CA LEU A 265 -5.81 6.13 -13.99
C LEU A 265 -5.77 5.77 -15.47
N LYS A 266 -5.53 4.50 -15.82
CA LYS A 266 -5.57 4.03 -17.21
C LYS A 266 -6.90 4.34 -17.90
N ASN A 267 -8.02 4.16 -17.20
CA ASN A 267 -9.34 4.37 -17.77
C ASN A 267 -9.63 5.85 -18.06
N ILE A 268 -9.24 6.76 -17.17
CA ILE A 268 -9.52 8.20 -17.34
C ILE A 268 -8.49 8.90 -18.25
N LEU A 269 -7.30 8.33 -18.40
CA LEU A 269 -6.22 8.88 -19.22
C LEU A 269 -6.22 8.34 -20.65
N LYS A 270 -7.22 7.54 -21.04
CA LYS A 270 -7.32 6.98 -22.40
C LYS A 270 -6.96 8.07 -23.42
N ASP A 271 -5.82 7.83 -24.07
CA ASP A 271 -5.24 8.70 -25.09
C ASP A 271 -6.12 8.73 -26.35
#